data_AF-A0A7V5LJ38-F1
#
_entry.id   AF-A0A7V5LJ38-F1
#
_cell.length_a   1.000
_cell.length_b   1.000
_cell.length_c   1.000
_cell.angle_alpha   90.00
_cell.angle_beta   90.00
_cell.angle_gamma   90.00
#
_symmetry.space_group_name_H-M   'P 1'
#
loop_
_entity.id
_entity.type
_entity.pdbx_description
1 polymer ?
#
loop_
_entity_poly.entity_id
_entity_poly.type
_entity_poly.pdbx_seq_one_letter_code
_entity_poly.pdbx_strand_id
1 'polypeptide(L)'
;MKNLSINLKLILLVGLGLVFVGMVFVIETVSNSSIKKTNNENFAMMEQANRDYRDKALAAQERLDQIQDVLNSVQYARIAEKSYLQFYNPQYEQQLDKHVNHAMDILNKIDKNKSTETLTTTLQSYLQNFAKIINLHQQIEGLNTSIVDQFGTLKKLLRKSEAIIIANRFEKQMMGEELSPVEAHFGTMIAQSFRTVYFITSMRSQYLLTDDSAYIDALTKYFKSKMGGETASIRQSAKAQNEPVYLQTADAYKAAVYSAYDQTLATQKLFKQQKETSESLNEYGTVLTSTGNRLLKNISEQMNAEQIASIKTVDKAKENRIRSLASVQKTVALILVLALGTGGVISILLAIFIIRSITRPINTVISGLQKSADDVTSASGQMSVASQSLAEGASEQASSIEETSSSLEEMSSMTKQNAGNANHADKLMKEANQIVLKANDSMSDLTVSMEEISKASQDTSNIIKTIDEIAFQTNLL
;
A
#
# COMPACT_ATOMS: atom_id res chain seq x y z
N MET A 1 26.36 -12.28 55.46
CA MET A 1 26.68 -12.84 54.13
C MET A 1 25.45 -13.37 53.35
N LYS A 2 24.48 -14.08 53.97
CA LYS A 2 23.25 -14.56 53.29
C LYS A 2 22.39 -13.45 52.62
N ASN A 3 22.24 -12.28 53.23
CA ASN A 3 21.47 -11.17 52.63
C ASN A 3 22.19 -10.47 51.46
N LEU A 4 23.53 -10.56 51.40
CA LEU A 4 24.31 -9.95 50.32
C LEU A 4 24.16 -10.74 49.00
N SER A 5 23.97 -12.07 49.08
CA SER A 5 23.80 -12.92 47.89
C SER A 5 22.40 -12.85 47.27
N ILE A 6 21.36 -12.56 48.06
CA ILE A 6 19.99 -12.37 47.56
C ILE A 6 19.87 -11.03 46.85
N ASN A 7 20.42 -9.95 47.42
CA ASN A 7 20.43 -8.64 46.78
C ASN A 7 21.23 -8.64 45.48
N LEU A 8 22.37 -9.35 45.42
CA LEU A 8 23.15 -9.47 44.19
C LEU A 8 22.40 -10.24 43.08
N LYS A 9 21.59 -11.24 43.44
CA LYS A 9 20.73 -11.99 42.50
C LYS A 9 19.62 -11.11 41.92
N LEU A 10 18.98 -10.29 42.75
CA LEU A 10 17.93 -9.38 42.32
C LEU A 10 18.49 -8.28 41.39
N ILE A 11 19.66 -7.74 41.71
CA ILE A 11 20.35 -6.72 40.89
C ILE A 11 20.72 -7.27 39.51
N LEU A 12 21.24 -8.50 39.43
CA LEU A 12 21.59 -9.14 38.16
C LEU A 12 20.37 -9.39 37.26
N LEU A 13 19.25 -9.83 37.85
CA LEU A 13 18.03 -10.13 37.10
C LEU A 13 17.33 -8.86 36.61
N VAL A 14 17.31 -7.80 37.43
CA VAL A 14 16.80 -6.47 37.05
C VAL A 14 17.70 -5.81 36.00
N GLY A 15 19.03 -5.96 36.10
CA GLY A 15 19.98 -5.47 35.11
C GLY A 15 19.77 -6.10 33.72
N LEU A 16 19.49 -7.40 33.66
CA LEU A 16 19.19 -8.13 32.43
C LEU A 16 17.89 -7.63 31.77
N GLY A 17 16.84 -7.38 32.57
CA GLY A 17 15.58 -6.82 32.09
C GLY A 17 15.74 -5.41 31.52
N LEU A 18 16.52 -4.55 32.18
CA LEU A 18 16.78 -3.18 31.72
C LEU A 18 17.56 -3.12 30.41
N VAL A 19 18.54 -4.00 30.22
CA VAL A 19 19.29 -4.10 28.94
C VAL A 19 18.36 -4.52 27.81
N PHE A 20 17.47 -5.49 28.05
CA PHE A 20 16.50 -5.95 27.04
C PHE A 20 15.51 -4.84 26.64
N VAL A 21 14.94 -4.13 27.62
CA VAL A 21 14.02 -3.00 27.37
C VAL A 21 14.73 -1.86 26.63
N GLY A 22 15.95 -1.52 27.03
CA GLY A 22 16.76 -0.51 26.33
C GLY A 22 17.04 -0.88 24.87
N MET A 23 17.29 -2.17 24.59
CA MET A 23 17.53 -2.66 23.23
C MET A 23 16.28 -2.55 22.35
N VAL A 24 15.11 -2.94 22.86
CA VAL A 24 13.83 -2.81 22.15
C VAL A 24 13.53 -1.34 21.85
N PHE A 25 13.74 -0.45 22.82
CA PHE A 25 13.51 0.98 22.65
C PHE A 25 14.44 1.61 21.58
N VAL A 26 15.71 1.21 21.52
CA VAL A 26 16.65 1.68 20.50
C VAL A 26 16.24 1.18 19.11
N ILE A 27 15.84 -0.09 18.97
CA ILE A 27 15.33 -0.65 17.70
C ILE A 27 14.14 0.17 17.21
N GLU A 28 13.16 0.41 18.08
CA GLU A 28 11.93 1.12 17.73
C GLU A 28 12.22 2.57 17.35
N THR A 29 13.07 3.26 18.11
CA THR A 29 13.42 4.68 17.87
C THR A 29 14.19 4.88 16.56
N VAL A 30 15.19 4.03 16.27
CA VAL A 30 16.00 4.13 15.05
C VAL A 30 15.19 3.75 13.81
N SER A 31 14.37 2.69 13.91
CA SER A 31 13.48 2.26 12.83
C SER A 31 12.47 3.35 12.48
N ASN A 32 11.79 3.91 13.49
CA ASN A 32 10.72 4.86 13.28
C ASN A 32 11.23 6.22 12.75
N SER A 33 12.37 6.70 13.25
CA SER A 33 12.97 7.97 12.80
C SER A 33 13.46 7.94 11.35
N SER A 34 14.19 6.89 10.95
CA SER A 34 14.70 6.77 9.58
C SER A 34 13.58 6.57 8.56
N ILE A 35 12.62 5.69 8.84
CA ILE A 35 11.48 5.42 7.95
C ILE A 35 10.63 6.68 7.78
N LYS A 36 10.34 7.41 8.87
CA LYS A 36 9.53 8.63 8.83
C LYS A 36 10.19 9.73 8.01
N LYS A 37 11.50 9.94 8.15
CA LYS A 37 12.25 10.94 7.37
C LYS A 37 12.21 10.63 5.88
N THR A 38 12.59 9.40 5.48
CA THR A 38 12.58 8.99 4.07
C THR A 38 11.18 9.01 3.47
N ASN A 39 10.15 8.62 4.23
CA ASN A 39 8.76 8.71 3.75
C ASN A 39 8.32 10.16 3.51
N ASN A 40 8.66 11.09 4.41
CA ASN A 40 8.31 12.50 4.24
C ASN A 40 9.00 13.12 3.01
N GLU A 41 10.30 12.86 2.82
CA GLU A 41 11.06 13.37 1.67
C GLU A 41 10.52 12.79 0.35
N ASN A 42 10.27 11.48 0.30
CA ASN A 42 9.71 10.82 -0.87
C ASN A 42 8.29 11.30 -1.18
N PHE A 43 7.46 11.51 -0.15
CA PHE A 43 6.10 12.03 -0.32
C PHE A 43 6.13 13.44 -0.91
N ALA A 44 6.95 14.34 -0.35
CA ALA A 44 7.10 15.70 -0.86
C ALA A 44 7.59 15.72 -2.32
N MET A 45 8.57 14.86 -2.66
CA MET A 45 9.09 14.73 -4.02
C MET A 45 8.03 14.21 -5.00
N MET A 46 7.26 13.17 -4.61
CA MET A 46 6.17 12.62 -5.42
C MET A 46 5.04 13.65 -5.61
N GLU A 47 4.66 14.35 -4.54
CA GLU A 47 3.60 15.34 -4.57
C GLU A 47 3.98 16.52 -5.46
N GLN A 48 5.21 17.02 -5.36
CA GLN A 48 5.71 18.08 -6.23
C GLN A 48 5.76 17.64 -7.69
N ALA A 49 6.33 16.47 -7.99
CA ALA A 49 6.39 15.95 -9.36
C ALA A 49 5.00 15.76 -9.98
N ASN A 50 4.03 15.33 -9.18
CA ASN A 50 2.66 15.16 -9.64
C ASN A 50 1.94 16.51 -9.87
N ARG A 51 2.17 17.51 -9.00
CA ARG A 51 1.67 18.87 -9.22
C ARG A 51 2.25 19.49 -10.49
N ASP A 52 3.57 19.44 -10.64
CA ASP A 52 4.27 19.98 -11.82
C ASP A 52 3.77 19.31 -13.11
N TYR A 53 3.62 17.98 -13.11
CA TYR A 53 3.05 17.26 -14.25
C TYR A 53 1.62 17.70 -14.56
N ARG A 54 0.76 17.80 -13.54
CA ARG A 54 -0.64 18.17 -13.73
C ARG A 54 -0.78 19.57 -14.33
N ASP A 55 -0.02 20.53 -13.82
CA ASP A 55 -0.11 21.92 -14.28
C ASP A 55 0.38 22.05 -15.74
N LYS A 56 1.46 21.35 -16.09
CA LYS A 56 1.95 21.32 -17.48
C LYS A 56 1.05 20.53 -18.41
N ALA A 57 0.50 19.40 -17.97
CA ALA A 57 -0.44 18.61 -18.75
C ALA A 57 -1.71 19.40 -19.05
N LEU A 58 -2.22 20.19 -18.10
CA LEU A 58 -3.36 21.08 -18.31
C LEU A 58 -3.03 22.16 -19.36
N ALA A 59 -1.89 22.83 -19.23
CA ALA A 59 -1.46 23.85 -20.18
C ALA A 59 -1.21 23.27 -21.60
N ALA A 60 -0.69 22.06 -21.68
CA ALA A 60 -0.47 21.38 -22.96
C ALA A 60 -1.78 20.88 -23.59
N GLN A 61 -2.75 20.42 -22.77
CA GLN A 61 -4.09 20.08 -23.23
C GLN A 61 -4.82 21.30 -23.79
N GLU A 62 -4.75 22.44 -23.09
CA GLU A 62 -5.31 23.70 -23.59
C GLU A 62 -4.70 24.09 -24.95
N ARG A 63 -3.38 23.95 -25.10
CA ARG A 63 -2.69 24.17 -26.37
C ARG A 63 -3.12 23.19 -27.47
N LEU A 64 -3.34 21.91 -27.16
CA LEU A 64 -3.87 20.93 -28.11
C LEU A 64 -5.24 21.34 -28.61
N ASP A 65 -6.13 21.70 -27.70
CA ASP A 65 -7.51 22.09 -28.04
C ASP A 65 -7.51 23.35 -28.91
N GLN A 66 -6.67 24.34 -28.59
CA GLN A 66 -6.49 25.56 -29.40
C GLN A 66 -5.97 25.24 -30.82
N ILE A 67 -4.94 24.41 -30.96
CA ILE A 67 -4.41 24.03 -32.29
C ILE A 67 -5.42 23.20 -33.09
N GLN A 68 -6.19 22.34 -32.42
CA GLN A 68 -7.26 21.58 -33.07
C GLN A 68 -8.37 22.51 -33.57
N ASP A 69 -8.73 23.54 -32.82
CA ASP A 69 -9.72 24.55 -33.27
C ASP A 69 -9.20 25.36 -34.47
N VAL A 70 -7.91 25.71 -34.49
CA VAL A 70 -7.26 26.31 -35.66
C VAL A 70 -7.38 25.40 -36.89
N LEU A 71 -7.09 24.10 -36.75
CA LEU A 71 -7.20 23.14 -37.85
C LEU A 71 -8.63 22.98 -38.35
N ASN A 72 -9.61 22.90 -37.45
CA ASN A 72 -11.02 22.83 -37.81
C ASN A 72 -11.44 24.09 -38.57
N SER A 73 -11.01 25.27 -38.11
CA SER A 73 -11.26 26.55 -38.76
C SER A 73 -10.64 26.61 -40.16
N VAL A 74 -9.42 26.11 -40.33
CA VAL A 74 -8.79 25.96 -41.66
C VAL A 74 -9.62 25.05 -42.55
N GLN A 75 -10.11 23.91 -42.04
CA GLN A 75 -10.95 23.01 -42.84
C GLN A 75 -12.25 23.67 -43.28
N TYR A 76 -12.93 24.39 -42.38
CA TYR A 76 -14.14 25.13 -42.74
C TYR A 76 -13.86 26.25 -43.75
N ALA A 77 -12.76 26.98 -43.59
CA ALA A 77 -12.31 27.97 -44.57
C ALA A 77 -12.10 27.33 -45.95
N ARG A 78 -11.49 26.15 -46.03
CA ARG A 78 -11.31 25.43 -47.31
C ARG A 78 -12.62 24.91 -47.91
N ILE A 79 -13.59 24.54 -47.09
CA ILE A 79 -14.93 24.17 -47.59
C ILE A 79 -15.63 25.40 -48.16
N ALA A 80 -15.56 26.53 -47.46
CA ALA A 80 -16.09 27.80 -47.93
C ALA A 80 -15.38 28.26 -49.21
N GLU A 81 -14.05 28.15 -49.30
CA GLU A 81 -13.26 28.41 -50.52
C GLU A 81 -13.79 27.61 -51.72
N LYS A 82 -13.87 26.29 -51.58
CA LYS A 82 -14.36 25.41 -52.65
C LYS A 82 -15.80 25.74 -53.05
N SER A 83 -16.64 26.05 -52.07
CA SER A 83 -18.02 26.44 -52.31
C SER A 83 -18.11 27.78 -53.03
N TYR A 84 -17.25 28.74 -52.68
CA TYR A 84 -17.12 30.01 -53.40
C TYR A 84 -16.66 29.78 -54.84
N LEU A 85 -15.62 28.97 -55.06
CA LEU A 85 -15.13 28.66 -56.40
C LEU A 85 -16.17 27.94 -57.29
N GLN A 86 -17.05 27.16 -56.67
CA GLN A 86 -18.11 26.43 -57.37
C GLN A 86 -19.34 27.29 -57.69
N PHE A 87 -19.76 28.14 -56.75
CA PHE A 87 -21.04 28.86 -56.83
C PHE A 87 -20.92 30.37 -56.97
N TYR A 88 -19.73 30.93 -56.74
CA TYR A 88 -19.44 32.37 -56.72
C TYR A 88 -20.42 33.18 -55.87
N ASN A 89 -20.81 32.60 -54.72
CA ASN A 89 -21.73 33.22 -53.78
C ASN A 89 -20.96 33.98 -52.68
N PRO A 90 -21.17 35.30 -52.51
CA PRO A 90 -20.50 36.12 -51.49
C PRO A 90 -20.68 35.63 -50.04
N GLN A 91 -21.71 34.83 -49.75
CA GLN A 91 -21.89 34.25 -48.42
C GLN A 91 -20.73 33.33 -48.04
N TYR A 92 -20.12 32.63 -49.01
CA TYR A 92 -18.97 31.77 -48.75
C TYR A 92 -17.68 32.56 -48.51
N GLU A 93 -17.53 33.74 -49.11
CA GLU A 93 -16.44 34.68 -48.79
C GLU A 93 -16.51 35.11 -47.33
N GLN A 94 -17.69 35.54 -46.86
CA GLN A 94 -17.89 35.91 -45.46
C GLN A 94 -17.60 34.78 -44.48
N GLN A 95 -17.98 33.54 -44.84
CA GLN A 95 -17.66 32.35 -44.03
C GLN A 95 -16.16 32.09 -43.98
N LEU A 96 -15.47 32.17 -45.12
CA LEU A 96 -14.03 31.99 -45.18
C LEU A 96 -13.31 33.02 -44.30
N ASP A 97 -13.64 34.30 -44.44
CA ASP A 97 -13.05 35.38 -43.64
C ASP A 97 -13.26 35.16 -42.15
N LYS A 98 -14.48 34.76 -41.76
CA LYS A 98 -14.80 34.45 -40.36
C LYS A 98 -13.89 33.34 -39.82
N HIS A 99 -13.75 32.24 -40.55
CA HIS A 99 -12.97 31.09 -40.09
C HIS A 99 -11.46 31.36 -40.09
N VAL A 100 -10.94 32.06 -41.10
CA VAL A 100 -9.53 32.46 -41.14
C VAL A 100 -9.20 33.44 -40.02
N ASN A 101 -10.05 34.44 -39.77
CA ASN A 101 -9.83 35.39 -38.68
C ASN A 101 -9.93 34.74 -37.30
N HIS A 102 -10.85 33.79 -37.10
CA HIS A 102 -10.93 33.00 -35.87
C HIS A 102 -9.65 32.18 -35.64
N ALA A 103 -9.17 31.49 -36.68
CA ALA A 103 -7.90 30.76 -36.61
C ALA A 103 -6.72 31.68 -36.27
N MET A 104 -6.67 32.87 -36.87
CA MET A 104 -5.63 33.88 -36.60
C MET A 104 -5.70 34.43 -35.16
N ASP A 105 -6.90 34.69 -34.63
CA ASP A 105 -7.09 35.14 -33.25
C ASP A 105 -6.60 34.10 -32.25
N ILE A 106 -6.90 32.82 -32.48
CA ILE A 106 -6.37 31.73 -31.65
C ILE A 106 -4.85 31.67 -31.74
N LEU A 107 -4.27 31.69 -32.95
CA LEU A 107 -2.82 31.64 -33.13
C LEU A 107 -2.09 32.81 -32.46
N ASN A 108 -2.72 34.00 -32.39
CA ASN A 108 -2.17 35.15 -31.69
C ASN A 108 -2.18 35.02 -30.16
N LYS A 109 -3.09 34.21 -29.62
CA LYS A 109 -3.18 33.89 -28.18
C LYS A 109 -2.22 32.78 -27.76
N ILE A 110 -1.79 31.93 -28.70
CA ILE A 110 -0.79 30.90 -28.47
C ILE A 110 0.61 31.54 -28.42
N ASP A 111 1.46 31.01 -27.56
CA ASP A 111 2.87 31.40 -27.48
C ASP A 111 3.56 31.35 -28.85
N LYS A 112 4.21 32.46 -29.24
CA LYS A 112 4.78 32.62 -30.57
C LYS A 112 6.06 31.80 -30.67
N ASN A 113 5.97 30.71 -31.41
CA ASN A 113 7.11 29.90 -31.80
C ASN A 113 7.17 29.81 -33.33
N LYS A 114 8.28 29.28 -33.84
CA LYS A 114 8.50 29.17 -35.30
C LYS A 114 7.36 28.45 -36.03
N SER A 115 6.71 27.48 -35.40
CA SER A 115 5.61 26.71 -36.01
C SER A 115 4.29 27.48 -36.01
N THR A 116 3.94 28.21 -34.94
CA THR A 116 2.75 29.07 -34.91
C THR A 116 2.92 30.30 -35.82
N GLU A 117 4.13 30.83 -35.94
CA GLU A 117 4.49 31.87 -36.91
C GLU A 117 4.35 31.41 -38.36
N THR A 118 4.78 30.16 -38.66
CA THR A 118 4.59 29.57 -39.98
C THR A 118 3.11 29.43 -40.32
N LEU A 119 2.28 28.93 -39.40
CA LEU A 119 0.83 28.85 -39.60
C LEU A 119 0.19 30.22 -39.82
N THR A 120 0.57 31.20 -39.01
CA THR A 120 0.06 32.58 -39.08
C THR A 120 0.38 33.20 -40.44
N THR A 121 1.64 33.13 -40.86
CA THR A 121 2.09 33.67 -42.15
C THR A 121 1.40 32.96 -43.31
N THR A 122 1.27 31.63 -43.24
CA THR A 122 0.60 30.84 -44.28
C THR A 122 -0.89 31.18 -44.36
N LEU A 123 -1.58 31.40 -43.24
CA LEU A 123 -2.98 31.84 -43.21
C LEU A 123 -3.16 33.24 -43.82
N GLN A 124 -2.23 34.16 -43.56
CA GLN A 124 -2.23 35.48 -44.17
C GLN A 124 -2.06 35.39 -45.69
N SER A 125 -1.10 34.60 -46.17
CA SER A 125 -0.91 34.38 -47.62
C SER A 125 -2.12 33.68 -48.26
N TYR A 126 -2.74 32.73 -47.55
CA TYR A 126 -3.96 32.07 -47.99
C TYR A 126 -5.11 33.08 -48.16
N LEU A 127 -5.34 33.95 -47.17
CA LEU A 127 -6.38 34.99 -47.25
C LEU A 127 -6.12 35.97 -48.41
N GLN A 128 -4.87 36.41 -48.58
CA GLN A 128 -4.48 37.32 -49.66
C GLN A 128 -4.72 36.69 -51.05
N ASN A 129 -4.36 35.42 -51.24
CA ASN A 129 -4.62 34.72 -52.49
C ASN A 129 -6.10 34.50 -52.75
N PHE A 130 -6.90 34.27 -51.70
CA PHE A 130 -8.34 34.15 -51.85
C PHE A 130 -8.99 35.47 -52.27
N ALA A 131 -8.61 36.59 -51.65
CA ALA A 131 -9.02 37.93 -52.08
C ALA A 131 -8.62 38.21 -53.54
N LYS A 132 -7.44 37.74 -53.96
CA LYS A 132 -7.00 37.83 -55.36
C LYS A 132 -7.90 37.01 -56.30
N ILE A 133 -8.35 35.82 -55.91
CA ILE A 133 -9.32 35.03 -56.70
C ILE A 133 -10.65 35.77 -56.84
N ILE A 134 -11.18 36.35 -55.76
CA ILE A 134 -12.42 37.13 -55.80
C ILE A 134 -12.30 38.26 -56.81
N ASN A 135 -11.20 39.02 -56.74
CA ASN A 135 -10.94 40.12 -57.65
C ASN A 135 -10.80 39.66 -59.11
N LEU A 136 -10.08 38.56 -59.37
CA LEU A 136 -9.95 37.98 -60.71
C LEU A 136 -11.31 37.53 -61.27
N HIS A 137 -12.15 36.92 -60.43
CA HIS A 137 -13.50 36.52 -60.83
C HIS A 137 -14.36 37.72 -61.21
N GLN A 138 -14.38 38.78 -60.40
CA GLN A 138 -15.10 40.02 -60.69
C GLN A 138 -14.64 40.67 -62.01
N GLN A 139 -13.34 40.64 -62.30
CA GLN A 139 -12.81 41.12 -63.58
C GLN A 139 -13.31 40.28 -64.77
N ILE A 140 -13.34 38.94 -64.63
CA ILE A 140 -13.88 38.03 -65.65
C ILE A 140 -15.38 38.28 -65.88
N GLU A 141 -16.15 38.47 -64.82
CA GLU A 141 -17.58 38.78 -64.90
C GLU A 141 -17.85 40.15 -65.55
N GLY A 142 -17.03 41.16 -65.23
CA GLY A 142 -17.09 42.47 -65.87
C GLY A 142 -16.87 42.42 -67.38
N LEU A 143 -15.88 41.62 -67.83
CA LEU A 143 -15.67 41.37 -69.26
C LEU A 143 -16.86 40.64 -69.88
N ASN A 144 -17.43 39.64 -69.20
CA ASN A 144 -18.62 38.94 -69.71
C ASN A 144 -19.81 39.88 -69.92
N THR A 145 -20.05 40.78 -68.97
CA THR A 145 -21.12 41.76 -69.04
C THR A 145 -20.90 42.74 -70.21
N SER A 146 -19.67 43.23 -70.38
CA SER A 146 -19.32 44.14 -71.48
C SER A 146 -19.57 43.52 -72.87
N ILE A 147 -19.20 42.25 -73.06
CA ILE A 147 -19.53 41.50 -74.28
C ILE A 147 -21.05 41.48 -74.48
N VAL A 148 -21.83 41.08 -73.47
CA VAL A 148 -23.31 40.97 -73.56
C VAL A 148 -23.96 42.31 -73.93
N ASP A 149 -23.48 43.43 -73.39
CA ASP A 149 -24.01 44.76 -73.70
C ASP A 149 -23.76 45.17 -75.16
N GLN A 150 -22.57 44.89 -75.69
CA GLN A 150 -22.25 45.14 -77.09
C GLN A 150 -23.09 44.28 -78.04
N PHE A 151 -23.32 43.02 -77.68
CA PHE A 151 -24.26 42.15 -78.36
C PHE A 151 -25.68 42.70 -78.35
N GLY A 152 -26.13 43.23 -77.21
CA GLY A 152 -27.43 43.87 -77.07
C GLY A 152 -27.59 45.06 -78.01
N THR A 153 -26.53 45.87 -78.16
CA THR A 153 -26.49 47.01 -79.08
C THR A 153 -26.54 46.57 -80.54
N LEU A 154 -25.69 45.62 -80.94
CA LEU A 154 -25.68 45.05 -82.28
C LEU A 154 -27.05 44.44 -82.63
N LYS A 155 -27.66 43.69 -81.71
CA LYS A 155 -28.98 43.07 -81.90
C LYS A 155 -30.08 44.09 -82.17
N LYS A 156 -30.07 45.24 -81.50
CA LYS A 156 -31.04 46.33 -81.75
C LYS A 156 -30.86 46.92 -83.15
N LEU A 157 -29.63 47.14 -83.59
CA LEU A 157 -29.32 47.72 -84.91
C LEU A 157 -29.62 46.75 -86.05
N LEU A 158 -29.31 45.46 -85.88
CA LEU A 158 -29.63 44.42 -86.86
C LEU A 158 -31.14 44.33 -87.10
N ARG A 159 -31.96 44.32 -86.03
CA ARG A 159 -33.43 44.31 -86.17
C ARG A 159 -33.98 45.51 -86.93
N LYS A 160 -33.42 46.70 -86.70
CA LYS A 160 -33.81 47.92 -87.44
C LYS A 160 -33.47 47.78 -88.93
N SER A 161 -32.28 47.29 -89.23
CA SER A 161 -31.85 47.05 -90.60
C SER A 161 -32.70 45.98 -91.31
N GLU A 162 -33.02 44.89 -90.63
CA GLU A 162 -33.90 43.83 -91.16
C GLU A 162 -35.29 44.37 -91.50
N ALA A 163 -35.88 45.21 -90.63
CA ALA A 163 -37.19 45.80 -90.86
C ALA A 163 -37.22 46.66 -92.14
N ILE A 164 -36.14 47.42 -92.41
CA ILE A 164 -36.04 48.25 -93.62
C ILE A 164 -35.87 47.37 -94.86
N ILE A 165 -35.07 46.31 -94.80
CA ILE A 165 -34.93 45.36 -95.92
C ILE A 165 -36.28 44.70 -96.25
N ILE A 166 -37.06 44.33 -95.22
CA ILE A 166 -38.39 43.75 -95.39
C ILE A 166 -39.35 44.78 -96.02
N ALA A 167 -39.32 46.03 -95.55
CA ALA A 167 -40.14 47.11 -96.11
C ALA A 167 -39.80 47.35 -97.60
N ASN A 168 -38.52 47.50 -97.93
CA ASN A 168 -38.05 47.68 -99.30
C ASN A 168 -38.43 46.49 -100.20
N ARG A 169 -38.32 45.26 -99.67
CA ARG A 169 -38.74 44.05 -100.39
C ARG A 169 -40.22 44.08 -100.74
N PHE A 170 -41.06 44.44 -99.77
CA PHE A 170 -42.50 44.50 -99.95
C PHE A 170 -42.89 45.56 -100.97
N GLU A 171 -42.29 46.76 -100.88
CA GLU A 171 -42.51 47.85 -101.83
C GLU A 171 -42.12 47.43 -103.26
N LYS A 172 -40.91 46.88 -103.45
CA LYS A 172 -40.44 46.41 -104.76
C LYS A 172 -41.28 45.26 -105.32
N GLN A 173 -41.71 44.32 -104.48
CA GLN A 173 -42.59 43.24 -104.91
C GLN A 173 -43.95 43.76 -105.39
N MET A 174 -44.51 44.80 -104.77
CA MET A 174 -45.73 45.46 -105.25
C MET A 174 -45.50 46.20 -106.59
N MET A 175 -44.26 46.62 -106.87
CA MET A 175 -43.86 47.24 -108.14
C MET A 175 -43.39 46.24 -109.21
N GLY A 176 -43.33 44.94 -108.91
CA GLY A 176 -42.81 43.91 -109.83
C GLY A 176 -41.28 43.90 -109.96
N GLU A 177 -40.57 44.52 -109.02
CA GLU A 177 -39.11 44.64 -108.99
C GLU A 177 -38.48 43.70 -107.95
N GLU A 178 -37.22 43.32 -108.16
CA GLU A 178 -36.42 42.58 -107.19
C GLU A 178 -35.54 43.51 -106.33
N LEU A 179 -35.14 43.05 -105.14
CA LEU A 179 -34.11 43.75 -104.38
C LEU A 179 -32.83 43.87 -105.17
N SER A 180 -32.11 44.96 -104.95
CA SER A 180 -30.78 45.08 -105.53
C SER A 180 -29.87 43.97 -104.99
N PRO A 181 -28.86 43.51 -105.78
CA PRO A 181 -27.86 42.58 -105.30
C PRO A 181 -27.18 43.03 -104.00
N VAL A 182 -27.04 44.35 -103.82
CA VAL A 182 -26.47 44.96 -102.61
C VAL A 182 -27.38 44.77 -101.39
N GLU A 183 -28.71 44.93 -101.54
CA GLU A 183 -29.69 44.75 -100.43
C GLU A 183 -29.82 43.29 -100.04
N ALA A 184 -29.86 42.39 -101.03
CA ALA A 184 -29.86 40.95 -100.81
C ALA A 184 -28.57 40.48 -100.11
N HIS A 185 -27.42 41.04 -100.50
CA HIS A 185 -26.14 40.74 -99.88
C HIS A 185 -26.08 41.20 -98.42
N PHE A 186 -26.51 42.44 -98.12
CA PHE A 186 -26.52 42.95 -96.74
C PHE A 186 -27.46 42.15 -95.84
N GLY A 187 -28.62 41.71 -96.33
CA GLY A 187 -29.52 40.80 -95.60
C GLY A 187 -28.86 39.46 -95.22
N THR A 188 -28.05 38.88 -96.12
CA THR A 188 -27.29 37.66 -95.83
C THR A 188 -26.20 37.89 -94.79
N MET A 189 -25.55 39.05 -94.84
CA MET A 189 -24.50 39.45 -93.90
C MET A 189 -25.05 39.69 -92.49
N ILE A 190 -26.23 40.30 -92.36
CA ILE A 190 -26.94 40.44 -91.07
C ILE A 190 -27.15 39.08 -90.41
N ALA A 191 -27.61 38.08 -91.16
CA ALA A 191 -27.85 36.73 -90.63
C ALA A 191 -26.57 36.01 -90.18
N GLN A 192 -25.43 36.28 -90.84
CA GLN A 192 -24.13 35.72 -90.48
C GLN A 192 -23.52 36.40 -89.24
N SER A 193 -23.84 37.68 -89.02
CA SER A 193 -23.32 38.49 -87.92
C SER A 193 -23.54 37.84 -86.54
N PHE A 194 -24.74 37.33 -86.28
CA PHE A 194 -25.05 36.66 -85.01
C PHE A 194 -24.30 35.34 -84.82
N ARG A 195 -24.13 34.57 -85.89
CA ARG A 195 -23.48 33.25 -85.83
C ARG A 195 -22.01 33.38 -85.46
N THR A 196 -21.31 34.35 -86.07
CA THR A 196 -19.89 34.61 -85.82
C THR A 196 -19.66 34.90 -84.34
N VAL A 197 -20.40 35.85 -83.77
CA VAL A 197 -20.17 36.27 -82.39
C VAL A 197 -20.69 35.22 -81.37
N TYR A 198 -21.80 34.51 -81.66
CA TYR A 198 -22.22 33.37 -80.82
C TYR A 198 -21.20 32.22 -80.81
N PHE A 199 -20.61 31.90 -81.96
CA PHE A 199 -19.56 30.90 -82.09
C PHE A 199 -18.34 31.26 -81.24
N ILE A 200 -17.94 32.52 -81.28
CA ILE A 200 -16.86 33.08 -80.45
C ILE A 200 -17.13 32.86 -78.95
N THR A 201 -18.31 33.26 -78.47
CA THR A 201 -18.66 33.11 -77.06
C THR A 201 -18.72 31.64 -76.66
N SER A 202 -19.26 30.77 -77.53
CA SER A 202 -19.36 29.33 -77.30
C SER A 202 -17.98 28.67 -77.18
N MET A 203 -17.07 28.97 -78.10
CA MET A 203 -15.70 28.43 -78.09
C MET A 203 -14.88 28.95 -76.91
N ARG A 204 -15.10 30.21 -76.49
CA ARG A 204 -14.48 30.73 -75.25
C ARG A 204 -14.98 29.97 -74.03
N SER A 205 -16.28 29.71 -73.94
CA SER A 205 -16.84 28.89 -72.85
C SER A 205 -16.26 27.47 -72.86
N GLN A 206 -16.04 26.88 -74.04
CA GLN A 206 -15.37 25.57 -74.14
C GLN A 206 -13.93 25.63 -73.61
N TYR A 207 -13.16 26.65 -73.97
CA TYR A 207 -11.82 26.86 -73.41
C TYR A 207 -11.83 26.95 -71.87
N LEU A 208 -12.77 27.71 -71.29
CA LEU A 208 -12.87 27.84 -69.83
C LEU A 208 -13.22 26.51 -69.12
N LEU A 209 -13.86 25.58 -69.85
CA LEU A 209 -14.20 24.25 -69.33
C LEU A 209 -13.07 23.23 -69.50
N THR A 210 -12.30 23.31 -70.58
CA THR A 210 -11.29 22.31 -70.94
C THR A 210 -9.85 22.74 -70.66
N ASP A 211 -9.62 24.05 -70.50
CA ASP A 211 -8.30 24.70 -70.48
C ASP A 211 -7.42 24.35 -71.69
N ASP A 212 -8.03 23.93 -72.81
CA ASP A 212 -7.31 23.54 -74.01
C ASP A 212 -7.00 24.77 -74.88
N SER A 213 -5.74 25.20 -74.83
CA SER A 213 -5.21 26.34 -75.60
C SER A 213 -5.47 26.25 -77.12
N ALA A 214 -5.69 25.05 -77.67
CA ALA A 214 -6.03 24.87 -79.08
C ALA A 214 -7.35 25.58 -79.46
N TYR A 215 -8.31 25.69 -78.54
CA TYR A 215 -9.57 26.41 -78.76
C TYR A 215 -9.34 27.90 -78.95
N ILE A 216 -8.46 28.49 -78.14
CA ILE A 216 -8.13 29.92 -78.24
C ILE A 216 -7.27 30.20 -79.47
N ASP A 217 -6.35 29.31 -79.83
CA ASP A 217 -5.57 29.44 -81.06
C ASP A 217 -6.45 29.34 -82.30
N ALA A 218 -7.39 28.40 -82.33
CA ALA A 218 -8.38 28.25 -83.40
C ALA A 218 -9.30 29.49 -83.46
N LEU A 219 -9.78 29.97 -82.31
CA LEU A 219 -10.55 31.21 -82.23
C LEU A 219 -9.77 32.40 -82.74
N THR A 220 -8.53 32.56 -82.32
CA THR A 220 -7.67 33.68 -82.71
C THR A 220 -7.43 33.69 -84.21
N LYS A 221 -7.16 32.52 -84.80
CA LYS A 221 -7.05 32.37 -86.26
C LYS A 221 -8.36 32.73 -86.96
N TYR A 222 -9.49 32.24 -86.44
CA TYR A 222 -10.81 32.54 -86.98
C TYR A 222 -11.12 34.04 -86.93
N PHE A 223 -10.95 34.69 -85.78
CA PHE A 223 -11.14 36.13 -85.60
C PHE A 223 -10.28 36.96 -86.55
N LYS A 224 -8.98 36.67 -86.64
CA LYS A 224 -8.07 37.37 -87.55
C LYS A 224 -8.51 37.27 -89.01
N SER A 225 -9.02 36.10 -89.43
CA SER A 225 -9.56 35.92 -90.79
C SER A 225 -10.83 36.75 -91.04
N LYS A 226 -11.67 36.96 -90.03
CA LYS A 226 -12.95 37.68 -90.15
C LYS A 226 -12.83 39.21 -89.96
N MET A 227 -11.93 39.67 -89.08
CA MET A 227 -11.76 41.08 -88.73
C MET A 227 -11.42 41.98 -89.92
N GLY A 228 -10.59 41.50 -90.86
CA GLY A 228 -10.17 42.29 -92.03
C GLY A 228 -11.17 42.23 -93.19
N GLY A 229 -11.47 41.03 -93.69
CA GLY A 229 -12.24 40.86 -94.93
C GLY A 229 -13.75 41.03 -94.78
N GLU A 230 -14.34 40.41 -93.75
CA GLU A 230 -15.79 40.40 -93.59
C GLU A 230 -16.31 41.76 -93.12
N THR A 231 -15.66 42.37 -92.11
CA THR A 231 -16.10 43.68 -91.60
C THR A 231 -15.96 44.79 -92.66
N ALA A 232 -14.92 44.74 -93.49
CA ALA A 232 -14.73 45.68 -94.60
C ALA A 232 -15.79 45.50 -95.69
N SER A 233 -16.09 44.24 -96.06
CA SER A 233 -17.13 43.91 -97.04
C SER A 233 -18.53 44.37 -96.58
N ILE A 234 -18.87 44.17 -95.30
CA ILE A 234 -20.16 44.60 -94.73
C ILE A 234 -20.29 46.12 -94.80
N ARG A 235 -19.21 46.83 -94.44
CA ARG A 235 -19.19 48.29 -94.47
C ARG A 235 -19.29 48.84 -95.90
N GLN A 236 -18.63 48.20 -96.87
CA GLN A 236 -18.73 48.58 -98.27
C GLN A 236 -20.17 48.41 -98.80
N SER A 237 -20.80 47.27 -98.48
CA SER A 237 -22.18 46.98 -98.85
C SER A 237 -23.16 47.97 -98.21
N ALA A 238 -22.95 48.33 -96.95
CA ALA A 238 -23.75 49.34 -96.26
C ALA A 238 -23.65 50.74 -96.90
N LYS A 239 -22.46 51.15 -97.36
CA LYS A 239 -22.27 52.45 -98.03
C LYS A 239 -23.07 52.56 -99.34
N ALA A 240 -23.20 51.45 -100.06
CA ALA A 240 -23.92 51.41 -101.33
C ALA A 240 -25.46 51.55 -101.19
N GLN A 241 -25.99 51.46 -99.97
CA GLN A 241 -27.43 51.55 -99.68
C GLN A 241 -27.94 52.96 -99.40
N ASN A 242 -27.05 53.93 -99.16
CA ASN A 242 -27.38 55.32 -98.84
C ASN A 242 -28.35 55.54 -97.65
N GLU A 243 -28.46 54.58 -96.72
CA GLU A 243 -29.30 54.64 -95.53
C GLU A 243 -28.43 54.61 -94.24
N PRO A 244 -28.54 55.60 -93.31
CA PRO A 244 -27.65 55.72 -92.16
C PRO A 244 -27.60 54.49 -91.24
N VAL A 245 -28.72 53.78 -91.10
CA VAL A 245 -28.84 52.62 -90.19
C VAL A 245 -27.93 51.45 -90.60
N TYR A 246 -27.68 51.28 -91.90
CA TYR A 246 -26.84 50.20 -92.41
C TYR A 246 -25.38 50.45 -92.10
N LEU A 247 -24.92 51.70 -92.21
CA LEU A 247 -23.56 52.07 -91.84
C LEU A 247 -23.35 51.95 -90.32
N GLN A 248 -24.34 52.37 -89.52
CA GLN A 248 -24.33 52.18 -88.06
C GLN A 248 -24.27 50.69 -87.69
N THR A 249 -25.01 49.84 -88.40
CA THR A 249 -25.03 48.38 -88.18
C THR A 249 -23.69 47.74 -88.55
N ALA A 250 -23.09 48.15 -89.67
CA ALA A 250 -21.77 47.67 -90.09
C ALA A 250 -20.66 48.07 -89.10
N ASP A 251 -20.68 49.33 -88.63
CA ASP A 251 -19.71 49.83 -87.65
C ASP A 251 -19.90 49.16 -86.27
N ALA A 252 -21.16 48.93 -85.85
CA ALA A 252 -21.46 48.17 -84.64
C ALA A 252 -21.04 46.70 -84.73
N TYR A 253 -21.19 46.04 -85.89
CA TYR A 253 -20.71 44.68 -86.10
C TYR A 253 -19.20 44.60 -85.97
N LYS A 254 -18.48 45.51 -86.63
CA LYS A 254 -17.01 45.60 -86.52
C LYS A 254 -16.61 45.78 -85.05
N ALA A 255 -17.23 46.73 -84.34
CA ALA A 255 -16.94 46.97 -82.93
C ALA A 255 -17.17 45.72 -82.06
N ALA A 256 -18.28 45.00 -82.27
CA ALA A 256 -18.59 43.78 -81.54
C ALA A 256 -17.58 42.66 -81.81
N VAL A 257 -17.14 42.46 -83.05
CA VAL A 257 -16.14 41.42 -83.39
C VAL A 257 -14.78 41.73 -82.78
N TYR A 258 -14.29 42.97 -82.91
CA TYR A 258 -12.99 43.35 -82.35
C TYR A 258 -12.98 43.28 -80.82
N SER A 259 -14.03 43.80 -80.19
CA SER A 259 -14.14 43.75 -78.73
C SER A 259 -14.30 42.32 -78.22
N ALA A 260 -15.09 41.47 -78.88
CA ALA A 260 -15.19 40.06 -78.50
C ALA A 260 -13.83 39.33 -78.60
N TYR A 261 -12.96 39.70 -79.54
CA TYR A 261 -11.60 39.17 -79.65
C TYR A 261 -10.73 39.60 -78.47
N ASP A 262 -10.62 40.91 -78.23
CA ASP A 262 -9.77 41.47 -77.17
C ASP A 262 -10.20 40.98 -75.79
N GLN A 263 -11.52 40.95 -75.54
CA GLN A 263 -12.06 40.48 -74.27
C GLN A 263 -11.90 38.96 -74.11
N THR A 264 -11.90 38.17 -75.18
CA THR A 264 -11.59 36.73 -75.13
C THR A 264 -10.16 36.49 -74.67
N LEU A 265 -9.18 37.22 -75.23
CA LEU A 265 -7.78 37.13 -74.82
C LEU A 265 -7.56 37.60 -73.38
N ALA A 266 -8.22 38.69 -72.98
CA ALA A 266 -8.16 39.20 -71.60
C ALA A 266 -8.74 38.18 -70.60
N THR A 267 -9.91 37.60 -70.93
CA THR A 267 -10.56 36.57 -70.10
C THR A 267 -9.65 35.35 -69.92
N GLN A 268 -8.97 34.91 -70.97
CA GLN A 268 -8.02 33.80 -70.90
C GLN A 268 -6.88 34.10 -69.91
N LYS A 269 -6.26 35.28 -70.02
CA LYS A 269 -5.15 35.67 -69.14
C LYS A 269 -5.59 35.67 -67.68
N LEU A 270 -6.77 36.25 -67.39
CA LEU A 270 -7.33 36.29 -66.05
C LEU A 270 -7.69 34.90 -65.52
N PHE A 271 -8.27 34.04 -66.36
CA PHE A 271 -8.60 32.66 -66.00
C PHE A 271 -7.33 31.85 -65.66
N LYS A 272 -6.26 31.98 -66.46
CA LYS A 272 -4.97 31.36 -66.16
C LYS A 272 -4.42 31.83 -64.80
N GLN A 273 -4.45 33.13 -64.54
CA GLN A 273 -4.04 33.68 -63.24
C GLN A 273 -4.92 33.17 -62.09
N GLN A 274 -6.22 33.02 -62.32
CA GLN A 274 -7.17 32.49 -61.33
C GLN A 274 -6.84 31.03 -61.02
N LYS A 275 -6.53 30.22 -62.05
CA LYS A 275 -6.09 28.83 -61.90
C LYS A 275 -4.79 28.71 -61.11
N GLU A 276 -3.73 29.44 -61.49
CA GLU A 276 -2.44 29.44 -60.78
C GLU A 276 -2.60 29.87 -59.31
N THR A 277 -3.47 30.86 -59.06
CA THR A 277 -3.77 31.32 -57.70
C THR A 277 -4.56 30.26 -56.91
N SER A 278 -5.47 29.54 -57.55
CA SER A 278 -6.22 28.41 -56.94
C SER A 278 -5.31 27.22 -56.62
N GLU A 279 -4.36 26.89 -57.48
CA GLU A 279 -3.34 25.88 -57.21
C GLU A 279 -2.49 26.26 -55.97
N SER A 280 -2.09 27.53 -55.89
CA SER A 280 -1.36 28.08 -54.74
C SER A 280 -2.18 28.02 -53.44
N LEU A 281 -3.50 28.30 -53.50
CA LEU A 281 -4.38 28.15 -52.34
C LEU A 281 -4.46 26.70 -51.85
N ASN A 282 -4.51 25.74 -52.77
CA ASN A 282 -4.51 24.33 -52.40
C ASN A 282 -3.18 23.91 -51.75
N GLU A 283 -2.06 24.44 -52.22
CA GLU A 283 -0.75 24.23 -51.60
C GLU A 283 -0.72 24.81 -50.18
N TYR A 284 -1.15 26.07 -49.99
CA TYR A 284 -1.26 26.68 -48.67
C TYR A 284 -2.18 25.88 -47.73
N GLY A 285 -3.34 25.44 -48.21
CA GLY A 285 -4.24 24.58 -47.43
C GLY A 285 -3.58 23.28 -46.97
N THR A 286 -2.72 22.69 -47.81
CA THR A 286 -1.95 21.49 -47.49
C THR A 286 -0.84 21.77 -46.47
N VAL A 287 -0.12 22.88 -46.62
CA VAL A 287 0.90 23.33 -45.66
C VAL A 287 0.27 23.62 -44.29
N LEU A 288 -0.89 24.27 -44.25
CA LEU A 288 -1.62 24.55 -43.01
C LEU A 288 -2.02 23.26 -42.28
N THR A 289 -2.62 22.30 -42.99
CA THR A 289 -3.03 21.03 -42.39
C THR A 289 -1.82 20.22 -41.90
N SER A 290 -0.77 20.09 -42.72
CA SER A 290 0.42 19.32 -42.36
C SER A 290 1.21 19.96 -41.21
N THR A 291 1.36 21.29 -41.19
CA THR A 291 2.04 22.02 -40.13
C THR A 291 1.25 21.96 -38.82
N GLY A 292 -0.07 22.13 -38.87
CA GLY A 292 -0.91 22.00 -37.68
C GLY A 292 -0.91 20.58 -37.12
N ASN A 293 -0.98 19.54 -37.97
CA ASN A 293 -0.88 18.15 -37.51
C ASN A 293 0.48 17.84 -36.87
N ARG A 294 1.58 18.39 -37.41
CA ARG A 294 2.91 18.27 -36.79
C ARG A 294 2.95 18.94 -35.41
N LEU A 295 2.32 20.10 -35.26
CA LEU A 295 2.20 20.77 -33.97
C LEU A 295 1.43 19.94 -32.95
N LEU A 296 0.26 19.39 -33.33
CA LEU A 296 -0.50 18.49 -32.46
C LEU A 296 0.34 17.30 -32.00
N LYS A 297 1.03 16.65 -32.94
CA LYS A 297 1.92 15.53 -32.64
C LYS A 297 3.02 15.92 -31.66
N ASN A 298 3.72 17.03 -31.90
CA ASN A 298 4.80 17.49 -31.04
C ASN A 298 4.31 17.79 -29.61
N ILE A 299 3.15 18.44 -29.47
CA ILE A 299 2.57 18.74 -28.14
C ILE A 299 2.19 17.44 -27.43
N SER A 300 1.55 16.50 -28.13
CA SER A 300 1.21 15.19 -27.58
C SER A 300 2.44 14.39 -27.14
N GLU A 301 3.51 14.39 -27.95
CA GLU A 301 4.78 13.74 -27.60
C GLU A 301 5.45 14.40 -26.38
N GLN A 302 5.42 15.73 -26.28
CA GLN A 302 5.92 16.44 -25.11
C GLN A 302 5.12 16.09 -23.85
N MET A 303 3.79 16.05 -23.91
CA MET A 303 2.94 15.61 -22.79
C MET A 303 3.28 14.20 -22.32
N ASN A 304 3.45 13.27 -23.27
CA ASN A 304 3.82 11.90 -22.95
C ASN A 304 5.22 11.82 -22.32
N ALA A 305 6.18 12.61 -22.82
CA ALA A 305 7.52 12.67 -22.25
C ALA A 305 7.52 13.21 -20.81
N GLU A 306 6.72 14.24 -20.53
CA GLU A 306 6.56 14.77 -19.18
C GLU A 306 5.84 13.80 -18.24
N GLN A 307 4.86 13.06 -18.73
CA GLN A 307 4.23 11.98 -17.97
C GLN A 307 5.25 10.91 -17.58
N ILE A 308 6.07 10.45 -18.53
CA ILE A 308 7.14 9.49 -18.27
C ILE A 308 8.15 10.03 -17.25
N ALA A 309 8.50 11.32 -17.33
CA ALA A 309 9.40 11.94 -16.36
C ALA A 309 8.81 11.97 -14.94
N SER A 310 7.50 12.24 -14.81
CA SER A 310 6.81 12.20 -13.51
C SER A 310 6.80 10.78 -12.92
N ILE A 311 6.51 9.76 -13.74
CA ILE A 311 6.54 8.34 -13.36
C ILE A 311 7.93 7.92 -12.88
N LYS A 312 8.99 8.28 -13.61
CA LYS A 312 10.39 8.00 -13.18
C LYS A 312 10.71 8.60 -11.82
N THR A 313 10.17 9.77 -11.50
CA THR A 313 10.36 10.41 -10.19
C THR A 313 9.66 9.62 -9.07
N VAL A 314 8.45 9.13 -9.33
CA VAL A 314 7.73 8.23 -8.43
C VAL A 314 8.48 6.90 -8.22
N ASP A 315 9.03 6.32 -9.28
CA ASP A 315 9.78 5.07 -9.16
C ASP A 315 11.07 5.25 -8.37
N LYS A 316 11.80 6.37 -8.55
CA LYS A 316 12.93 6.74 -7.68
C LYS A 316 12.52 6.85 -6.21
N ALA A 317 11.35 7.44 -5.92
CA ALA A 317 10.84 7.54 -4.56
C ALA A 317 10.56 6.15 -3.95
N LYS A 318 9.99 5.23 -4.74
CA LYS A 318 9.79 3.83 -4.31
C LYS A 318 11.11 3.11 -4.07
N GLU A 319 12.10 3.26 -4.95
CA GLU A 319 13.44 2.69 -4.78
C GLU A 319 14.12 3.19 -3.50
N ASN A 320 14.05 4.50 -3.23
CA ASN A 320 14.57 5.09 -1.99
C ASN A 320 13.90 4.49 -0.75
N ARG A 321 12.58 4.28 -0.79
CA ARG A 321 11.84 3.62 0.30
C ARG A 321 12.31 2.17 0.49
N ILE A 322 12.47 1.40 -0.58
CA ILE A 322 12.99 0.02 -0.53
C ILE A 322 14.39 0.00 0.09
N ARG A 323 15.30 0.89 -0.33
CA ARG A 323 16.66 1.00 0.23
C ARG A 323 16.63 1.33 1.73
N SER A 324 15.76 2.24 2.17
CA SER A 324 15.63 2.58 3.59
C SER A 324 15.15 1.39 4.44
N LEU A 325 14.16 0.63 3.94
CA LEU A 325 13.68 -0.58 4.62
C LEU A 325 14.76 -1.65 4.72
N ALA A 326 15.53 -1.87 3.65
CA ALA A 326 16.66 -2.79 3.66
C ALA A 326 17.75 -2.37 4.67
N SER A 327 18.02 -1.07 4.81
CA SER A 327 18.98 -0.56 5.81
C SER A 327 18.50 -0.79 7.25
N VAL A 328 17.20 -0.58 7.53
CA VAL A 328 16.60 -0.87 8.84
C VAL A 328 16.67 -2.36 9.16
N GLN A 329 16.38 -3.24 8.20
CA GLN A 329 16.52 -4.69 8.38
C GLN A 329 17.95 -5.09 8.77
N LYS A 330 18.97 -4.51 8.12
CA LYS A 330 20.38 -4.76 8.47
C LYS A 330 20.71 -4.30 9.90
N THR A 331 20.25 -3.11 10.30
CA THR A 331 20.49 -2.60 11.65
C THR A 331 19.81 -3.46 12.72
N VAL A 332 18.56 -3.89 12.50
CA VAL A 332 17.84 -4.79 13.42
C VAL A 332 18.55 -6.14 13.54
N ALA A 333 19.00 -6.72 12.43
CA ALA A 333 19.74 -7.98 12.44
C ALA A 333 21.04 -7.88 13.25
N LEU A 334 21.80 -6.79 13.11
CA LEU A 334 23.02 -6.55 13.88
C LEU A 334 22.74 -6.47 15.40
N ILE A 335 21.68 -5.77 15.80
CA ILE A 335 21.28 -5.65 17.21
C ILE A 335 20.91 -7.03 17.79
N LEU A 336 20.16 -7.84 17.05
CA LEU A 336 19.80 -9.20 17.49
C LEU A 336 21.01 -10.12 17.70
N VAL A 337 22.02 -10.05 16.81
CA VAL A 337 23.26 -10.83 16.96
C VAL A 337 24.01 -10.43 18.23
N LEU A 338 24.12 -9.13 18.52
CA LEU A 338 24.74 -8.63 19.75
C LEU A 338 23.96 -9.06 21.01
N ALA A 339 22.62 -9.11 20.92
CA ALA A 339 21.74 -9.54 22.01
C ALA A 339 21.96 -11.02 22.38
N LEU A 340 22.02 -11.90 21.36
CA LEU A 340 22.27 -13.33 21.57
C LEU A 340 23.66 -13.59 22.14
N GLY A 341 24.67 -12.85 21.66
CA GLY A 341 26.04 -12.97 22.17
C GLY A 341 26.15 -12.62 23.65
N THR A 342 25.52 -11.51 24.08
CA THR A 342 25.54 -11.09 25.49
C THR A 342 24.72 -12.00 26.40
N GLY A 343 23.56 -12.48 25.96
CA GLY A 343 22.75 -13.44 26.72
C GLY A 343 23.45 -14.77 26.98
N GLY A 344 24.22 -15.27 26.00
CA GLY A 344 25.03 -16.50 26.16
C GLY A 344 26.09 -16.37 27.26
N VAL A 345 26.83 -15.25 27.28
CA VAL A 345 27.88 -15.00 28.28
C VAL A 345 27.31 -14.93 29.70
N ILE A 346 26.18 -14.24 29.90
CA ILE A 346 25.57 -14.09 31.21
C ILE A 346 25.06 -15.44 31.75
N SER A 347 24.49 -16.27 30.88
CA SER A 347 23.98 -17.60 31.24
C SER A 347 25.09 -18.53 31.75
N ILE A 348 26.26 -18.51 31.11
CA ILE A 348 27.42 -19.31 31.53
C ILE A 348 27.92 -18.86 32.91
N LEU A 349 27.99 -17.55 33.15
CA LEU A 349 28.43 -17.00 34.44
C LEU A 349 27.49 -17.37 35.59
N LEU A 350 26.17 -17.35 35.35
CA LEU A 350 25.16 -17.77 36.31
C LEU A 350 25.29 -19.26 36.65
N ALA A 351 25.52 -20.12 35.66
CA ALA A 351 25.68 -21.56 35.88
C ALA A 351 26.88 -21.88 36.78
N ILE A 352 28.05 -21.28 36.50
CA ILE A 352 29.28 -21.46 37.31
C ILE A 352 29.05 -21.02 38.76
N PHE A 353 28.31 -19.92 38.96
CA PHE A 353 28.03 -19.37 40.28
C PHE A 353 27.12 -20.28 41.12
N ILE A 354 26.04 -20.81 40.52
CA ILE A 354 25.09 -21.71 41.21
C ILE A 354 25.79 -23.00 41.65
N ILE A 355 26.58 -23.62 40.77
CA ILE A 355 27.31 -24.87 41.06
C ILE A 355 28.22 -24.69 42.29
N ARG A 356 28.94 -23.57 42.39
CA ARG A 356 29.84 -23.31 43.53
C ARG A 356 29.12 -23.02 44.83
N SER A 357 27.95 -22.36 44.77
CA SER A 357 27.25 -21.89 45.97
C SER A 357 26.39 -22.97 46.65
N ILE A 358 25.94 -24.00 45.93
CA ILE A 358 24.99 -25.00 46.46
C ILE A 358 25.68 -26.33 46.78
N THR A 359 26.58 -26.82 45.92
CA THR A 359 27.15 -28.16 46.06
C THR A 359 28.08 -28.30 47.27
N ARG A 360 28.84 -27.24 47.62
CA ARG A 360 29.78 -27.28 48.75
C ARG A 360 29.08 -27.44 50.12
N PRO A 361 28.07 -26.63 50.47
CA PRO A 361 27.34 -26.81 51.73
C PRO A 361 26.69 -28.18 51.90
N ILE A 362 26.12 -28.74 50.82
CA ILE A 362 25.44 -30.04 50.87
C ILE A 362 26.44 -31.15 51.25
N ASN A 363 27.63 -31.17 50.64
CA ASN A 363 28.65 -32.18 50.96
C ASN A 363 29.09 -32.11 52.44
N THR A 364 29.23 -30.92 53.01
CA THR A 364 29.58 -30.76 54.43
C THR A 364 28.49 -31.31 55.36
N VAL A 365 27.22 -31.10 55.03
CA VAL A 365 26.09 -31.63 55.83
C VAL A 365 26.05 -33.16 55.77
N ILE A 366 26.27 -33.75 54.59
CA ILE A 366 26.29 -35.21 54.42
C ILE A 366 27.41 -35.84 55.26
N SER A 367 28.63 -35.29 55.23
CA SER A 367 29.74 -35.80 56.05
C SER A 367 29.47 -35.69 57.56
N GLY A 368 28.79 -34.63 57.99
CA GLY A 368 28.39 -34.46 59.40
C GLY A 368 27.38 -35.52 59.85
N LEU A 369 26.37 -35.80 59.02
CA LEU A 369 25.35 -36.82 59.32
C LEU A 369 25.96 -38.22 59.44
N GLN A 370 26.91 -38.57 58.56
CA GLN A 370 27.55 -39.88 58.57
C GLN A 370 28.32 -40.13 59.89
N LYS A 371 29.08 -39.13 60.35
CA LYS A 371 29.79 -39.21 61.63
C LYS A 371 28.84 -39.38 62.82
N SER A 372 27.74 -38.63 62.86
CA SER A 372 26.76 -38.75 63.94
C SER A 372 26.09 -40.14 63.98
N ALA A 373 25.90 -40.80 62.84
CA ALA A 373 25.36 -42.16 62.79
C ALA A 373 26.33 -43.20 63.39
N ASP A 374 27.63 -43.05 63.15
CA ASP A 374 28.67 -43.94 63.71
C ASP A 374 28.77 -43.81 65.25
N ASP A 375 28.66 -42.58 65.76
CA ASP A 375 28.68 -42.30 67.21
C ASP A 375 27.48 -42.98 67.93
N VAL A 376 26.28 -42.89 67.35
CA VAL A 376 25.06 -43.52 67.90
C VAL A 376 25.16 -45.05 67.90
N THR A 377 25.72 -45.63 66.83
CA THR A 377 25.93 -47.08 66.74
C THR A 377 26.86 -47.58 67.84
N SER A 378 27.96 -46.85 68.09
CA SER A 378 28.92 -47.17 69.17
C SER A 378 28.30 -47.08 70.56
N ALA A 379 27.56 -46.00 70.83
CA ALA A 379 26.88 -45.80 72.13
C ALA A 379 25.84 -46.89 72.43
N SER A 380 25.10 -47.32 71.40
CA SER A 380 24.11 -48.40 71.54
C SER A 380 24.76 -49.73 71.91
N GLY A 381 25.93 -50.03 71.35
CA GLY A 381 26.71 -51.23 71.71
C GLY A 381 27.15 -51.24 73.19
N GLN A 382 27.62 -50.10 73.71
CA GLN A 382 28.02 -49.98 75.12
C GLN A 382 26.83 -50.16 76.07
N MET A 383 25.66 -49.60 75.73
CA MET A 383 24.44 -49.76 76.52
C MET A 383 23.99 -51.22 76.63
N SER A 384 24.11 -51.99 75.54
CA SER A 384 23.76 -53.41 75.52
C SER A 384 24.64 -54.22 76.49
N VAL A 385 25.94 -53.96 76.52
CA VAL A 385 26.88 -54.63 77.43
C VAL A 385 26.57 -54.28 78.89
N ALA A 386 26.35 -53.00 79.19
CA ALA A 386 26.00 -52.56 80.54
C ALA A 386 24.69 -53.20 81.04
N SER A 387 23.69 -53.34 80.15
CA SER A 387 22.41 -53.96 80.48
C SER A 387 22.56 -55.45 80.80
N GLN A 388 23.43 -56.16 80.07
CA GLN A 388 23.73 -57.58 80.33
C GLN A 388 24.39 -57.78 81.70
N SER A 389 25.40 -56.97 82.04
CA SER A 389 26.07 -57.04 83.34
C SER A 389 25.13 -56.69 84.51
N LEU A 390 24.20 -55.74 84.30
CA LEU A 390 23.19 -55.42 85.31
C LEU A 390 22.21 -56.57 85.53
N ALA A 391 21.80 -57.26 84.45
CA ALA A 391 20.93 -58.43 84.55
C ALA A 391 21.59 -59.59 85.30
N GLU A 392 22.88 -59.84 85.06
CA GLU A 392 23.67 -60.84 85.80
C GLU A 392 23.77 -60.49 87.30
N GLY A 393 24.12 -59.24 87.62
CA GLY A 393 24.19 -58.78 89.02
C GLY A 393 22.85 -58.85 89.75
N ALA A 394 21.75 -58.54 89.06
CA ALA A 394 20.40 -58.67 89.62
C ALA A 394 20.05 -60.15 89.91
N SER A 395 20.49 -61.09 89.07
CA SER A 395 20.28 -62.52 89.27
C SER A 395 21.08 -63.06 90.46
N GLU A 396 22.34 -62.63 90.63
CA GLU A 396 23.14 -62.98 91.82
C GLU A 396 22.49 -62.45 93.10
N GLN A 397 22.03 -61.21 93.09
CA GLN A 397 21.39 -60.59 94.24
C GLN A 397 20.08 -61.32 94.64
N ALA A 398 19.31 -61.79 93.66
CA ALA A 398 18.12 -62.60 93.92
C ALA A 398 18.48 -63.93 94.63
N SER A 399 19.57 -64.59 94.22
CA SER A 399 20.04 -65.83 94.86
C SER A 399 20.49 -65.60 96.30
N SER A 400 21.21 -64.50 96.59
CA SER A 400 21.61 -64.16 97.96
C SER A 400 20.41 -63.87 98.88
N ILE A 401 19.33 -63.30 98.35
CA ILE A 401 18.09 -63.07 99.11
C ILE A 401 17.39 -64.39 99.44
N GLU A 402 17.42 -65.37 98.53
CA GLU A 402 16.85 -66.70 98.75
C GLU A 402 17.59 -67.45 99.87
N GLU A 403 18.93 -67.41 99.87
CA GLU A 403 19.78 -67.99 100.93
C GLU A 403 19.55 -67.30 102.29
N THR A 404 19.43 -65.96 102.29
CA THR A 404 19.12 -65.19 103.49
C THR A 404 17.75 -65.57 104.06
N SER A 405 16.75 -65.76 103.19
CA SER A 405 15.39 -66.15 103.61
C SER A 405 15.36 -67.56 104.24
N SER A 406 16.09 -68.51 103.65
CA SER A 406 16.24 -69.87 104.21
C SER A 406 16.90 -69.85 105.60
N SER A 407 17.96 -69.04 105.76
CA SER A 407 18.62 -68.86 107.06
C SER A 407 17.69 -68.26 108.12
N LEU A 408 16.79 -67.36 107.73
CA LEU A 408 15.78 -66.78 108.61
C LEU A 408 14.70 -67.81 109.02
N GLU A 409 14.30 -68.72 108.14
CA GLU A 409 13.38 -69.82 108.48
C GLU A 409 14.02 -70.77 109.51
N GLU A 410 15.28 -71.14 109.32
CA GLU A 410 16.01 -71.99 110.27
C GLU A 410 16.14 -71.31 111.64
N MET A 411 16.49 -70.03 111.67
CA MET A 411 16.60 -69.24 112.91
C MET A 411 15.25 -69.12 113.64
N SER A 412 14.15 -68.94 112.90
CA SER A 412 12.80 -68.91 113.46
C SER A 412 12.42 -70.26 114.10
N SER A 413 12.74 -71.37 113.44
CA SER A 413 12.53 -72.73 113.95
C SER A 413 13.30 -72.97 115.26
N MET A 414 14.59 -72.61 115.30
CA MET A 414 15.41 -72.70 116.51
C MET A 414 14.86 -71.84 117.66
N THR A 415 14.39 -70.63 117.36
CA THR A 415 13.78 -69.73 118.36
C THR A 415 12.52 -70.36 118.96
N LYS A 416 11.67 -70.99 118.13
CA LYS A 416 10.46 -71.71 118.59
C LYS A 416 10.82 -72.93 119.44
N GLN A 417 11.87 -73.68 119.08
CA GLN A 417 12.38 -74.80 119.86
C GLN A 417 12.89 -74.35 121.23
N ASN A 418 13.67 -73.26 121.28
CA ASN A 418 14.17 -72.69 122.54
C ASN A 418 13.03 -72.25 123.48
N ALA A 419 11.99 -71.62 122.94
CA ALA A 419 10.80 -71.27 123.72
C ALA A 419 10.07 -72.52 124.26
N GLY A 420 10.00 -73.60 123.48
CA GLY A 420 9.48 -74.90 123.92
C GLY A 420 10.28 -75.50 125.08
N ASN A 421 11.61 -75.52 124.97
CA ASN A 421 12.51 -76.01 126.01
C ASN A 421 12.39 -75.21 127.31
N ALA A 422 12.28 -73.87 127.21
CA ALA A 422 12.08 -73.00 128.38
C ALA A 422 10.76 -73.31 129.11
N ASN A 423 9.65 -73.51 128.37
CA ASN A 423 8.36 -73.91 128.95
C ASN A 423 8.43 -75.31 129.60
N HIS A 424 9.18 -76.24 129.01
CA HIS A 424 9.36 -77.58 129.57
C HIS A 424 10.14 -77.53 130.89
N ALA A 425 11.21 -76.71 130.96
CA ALA A 425 11.97 -76.49 132.17
C ALA A 425 11.13 -75.84 133.29
N ASP A 426 10.27 -74.86 132.97
CA ASP A 426 9.34 -74.26 133.94
C ASP A 426 8.37 -75.29 134.55
N LYS A 427 7.84 -76.21 133.73
CA LYS A 427 6.98 -77.31 134.22
C LYS A 427 7.71 -78.25 135.17
N LEU A 428 8.89 -78.71 134.79
CA LEU A 428 9.72 -79.58 135.65
C LEU A 428 10.03 -78.92 137.00
N MET A 429 10.30 -77.61 137.00
CA MET A 429 10.54 -76.87 138.23
C MET A 429 9.30 -76.78 139.13
N LYS A 430 8.11 -76.62 138.56
CA LYS A 430 6.83 -76.64 139.31
C LYS A 430 6.54 -78.01 139.91
N GLU A 431 6.80 -79.09 139.17
CA GLU A 431 6.65 -80.47 139.67
C GLU A 431 7.64 -80.77 140.81
N ALA A 432 8.91 -80.37 140.66
CA ALA A 432 9.91 -80.53 141.72
C ALA A 432 9.50 -79.79 143.01
N ASN A 433 8.91 -78.60 142.90
CA ASN A 433 8.40 -77.86 144.05
C ASN A 433 7.27 -78.62 144.78
N GLN A 434 6.33 -79.23 144.05
CA GLN A 434 5.28 -80.05 144.67
C GLN A 434 5.84 -81.27 145.43
N ILE A 435 6.87 -81.93 144.88
CA ILE A 435 7.54 -83.05 145.56
C ILE A 435 8.19 -82.59 146.87
N VAL A 436 8.87 -81.44 146.84
CA VAL A 436 9.51 -80.86 148.04
C VAL A 436 8.48 -80.50 149.11
N LEU A 437 7.32 -79.92 148.74
CA LEU A 437 6.23 -79.64 149.69
C LEU A 437 5.73 -80.92 150.37
N LYS A 438 5.49 -81.98 149.59
CA LYS A 438 5.00 -83.27 150.10
C LYS A 438 6.01 -83.97 151.01
N ALA A 439 7.30 -83.85 150.71
CA ALA A 439 8.39 -84.35 151.55
C ALA A 439 8.43 -83.59 152.89
N ASN A 440 8.16 -82.28 152.89
CA ASN A 440 8.11 -81.47 154.10
C ASN A 440 6.94 -81.89 155.02
N ASP A 441 5.75 -82.15 154.45
CA ASP A 441 4.60 -82.68 155.21
C ASP A 441 4.94 -84.04 155.86
N SER A 442 5.55 -84.95 155.09
CA SER A 442 5.94 -86.28 155.60
C SER A 442 6.98 -86.20 156.73
N MET A 443 7.90 -85.24 156.68
CA MET A 443 8.87 -84.99 157.75
C MET A 443 8.20 -84.40 159.01
N SER A 444 7.15 -83.60 158.84
CA SER A 444 6.32 -83.13 159.95
C SER A 444 5.61 -84.29 160.65
N ASP A 445 4.95 -85.17 159.90
CA ASP A 445 4.26 -86.37 160.43
C ASP A 445 5.22 -87.32 161.15
N LEU A 446 6.43 -87.51 160.60
CA LEU A 446 7.49 -88.31 161.22
C LEU A 446 7.90 -87.73 162.58
N THR A 447 8.01 -86.41 162.68
CA THR A 447 8.39 -85.71 163.92
C THR A 447 7.33 -85.92 165.01
N VAL A 448 6.04 -85.82 164.66
CA VAL A 448 4.91 -86.11 165.58
C VAL A 448 4.95 -87.57 166.06
N SER A 449 5.16 -88.51 165.13
CA SER A 449 5.24 -89.95 165.47
C SER A 449 6.38 -90.25 166.44
N MET A 450 7.53 -89.58 166.29
CA MET A 450 8.67 -89.74 167.19
C MET A 450 8.39 -89.18 168.60
N GLU A 451 7.63 -88.10 168.73
CA GLU A 451 7.16 -87.59 170.03
C GLU A 451 6.21 -88.58 170.72
N GLU A 452 5.26 -89.17 169.98
CA GLU A 452 4.35 -90.19 170.52
C GLU A 452 5.09 -91.45 170.98
N ILE A 453 6.06 -91.94 170.20
CA ILE A 453 6.92 -93.08 170.56
C ILE A 453 7.72 -92.78 171.83
N SER A 454 8.27 -91.57 171.95
CA SER A 454 9.02 -91.14 173.14
C SER A 454 8.13 -91.16 174.39
N LYS A 455 6.89 -90.67 174.27
CA LYS A 455 5.91 -90.66 175.36
C LYS A 455 5.49 -92.07 175.77
N ALA A 456 5.15 -92.94 174.81
CA ALA A 456 4.78 -94.33 175.08
C ALA A 456 5.92 -95.12 175.74
N SER A 457 7.17 -94.86 175.35
CA SER A 457 8.36 -95.46 175.97
C SER A 457 8.52 -95.02 177.43
N GLN A 458 8.23 -93.75 177.74
CA GLN A 458 8.26 -93.24 179.11
C GLN A 458 7.15 -93.86 179.99
N ASP A 459 5.94 -94.01 179.44
CA ASP A 459 4.83 -94.67 180.12
C ASP A 459 5.15 -96.14 180.41
N THR A 460 5.75 -96.84 179.44
CA THR A 460 6.21 -98.23 179.61
C THR A 460 7.27 -98.33 180.71
N SER A 461 8.22 -97.39 180.76
CA SER A 461 9.24 -97.33 181.82
C SER A 461 8.62 -97.14 183.21
N ASN A 462 7.55 -96.34 183.32
CA ASN A 462 6.82 -96.16 184.57
C ASN A 462 6.08 -97.43 185.01
N ILE A 463 5.45 -98.16 184.07
CA ILE A 463 4.81 -99.46 184.36
C ILE A 463 5.83 -100.48 184.86
N ILE A 464 7.01 -100.56 184.23
CA ILE A 464 8.08 -101.47 184.67
C ILE A 464 8.50 -101.15 186.11
N LYS A 465 8.65 -99.87 186.49
CA LYS A 465 8.94 -99.49 187.88
C LYS A 465 7.87 -99.96 188.85
N THR A 466 6.59 -99.83 188.49
CA THR A 466 5.48 -100.30 189.33
C THR A 466 5.47 -101.82 189.45
N ILE A 467 5.78 -102.57 188.39
CA ILE A 467 5.91 -104.03 188.44
C ILE A 467 7.02 -104.44 189.39
N ASP A 468 8.17 -103.76 189.34
CA ASP A 468 9.32 -104.02 190.21
C ASP A 468 8.96 -103.81 191.69
N GLU A 469 8.17 -102.77 192.00
CA GLU A 469 7.67 -102.52 193.37
C GLU A 469 6.70 -103.63 193.85
N ILE A 470 5.78 -104.10 193.00
CA ILE A 470 4.84 -105.19 193.34
C ILE A 470 5.59 -106.51 193.55
N ALA A 471 6.55 -106.81 192.68
CA ALA A 471 7.36 -108.03 192.76
C ALA A 471 8.14 -108.10 194.08
N PHE A 472 8.69 -106.96 194.52
CA PHE A 472 9.38 -106.87 195.80
C PHE A 472 8.46 -107.11 197.00
N GLN A 473 7.25 -106.53 197.00
CA GLN A 473 6.28 -106.70 198.09
C GLN A 473 5.75 -108.14 198.21
N THR A 474 5.60 -108.84 197.09
CA THR A 474 4.99 -110.20 197.07
C THR A 474 5.91 -111.27 197.66
N ASN A 475 7.23 -111.09 197.58
CA ASN A 475 8.21 -112.05 198.09
C ASN A 475 8.44 -111.96 199.62
N LEU A 476 8.00 -110.85 200.23
CA LEU A 476 8.15 -110.58 201.67
C LEU A 476 6.93 -111.03 202.50
N LEU A 477 5.84 -111.44 201.85
CA LEU A 477 4.58 -111.95 202.42
C LEU A 477 4.57 -113.48 202.36
#